data_AF-A0A966C4D3-F1
#
_entry.id   AF-A0A966C4D3-F1
#
_cell.length_a   1.000
_cell.length_b   1.000
_cell.length_c   1.000
_cell.angle_alpha   90.00
_cell.angle_beta   90.00
_cell.angle_gamma   90.00
#
_symmetry.space_group_name_H-M   'P 1'
#
loop_
_entity.id
_entity.type
_entity.pdbx_description
1 polymer ?
#
loop_
_entity_poly.entity_id
_entity_poly.type
_entity_poly.pdbx_seq_one_letter_code
_entity_poly.pdbx_strand_id
1 'polypeptide(L)'
;RLEKNPIEHGSVDSVIGFTCEFDKNGYDEISYWIACGSSIPEVHDLDAYILRETPLRLIESTDDYWQAWLSKVDRDLSPLSPLLQALYRRSLITIRVHADNRGGIIASSDTDMLHHGRDTYSYVWPRDGALIANSLDRAGYPEVAERFFSFIAQCREPAGYLM
;
A
#
# COMPACT_ATOMS: atom_id res chain seq x y z
N ARG A 1 -27.14 -11.63 -6.01
CA ARG A 1 -28.10 -12.09 -4.98
C ARG A 1 -27.27 -12.75 -3.89
N LEU A 2 -27.28 -12.25 -2.65
CA LEU A 2 -26.64 -12.95 -1.53
C LEU A 2 -27.42 -14.23 -1.26
N GLU A 3 -26.74 -15.35 -1.04
CA GLU A 3 -27.39 -16.66 -0.87
C GLU A 3 -28.16 -16.77 0.45
N LYS A 4 -27.90 -15.87 1.42
CA LYS A 4 -28.51 -15.84 2.77
C LYS A 4 -28.36 -17.16 3.53
N ASN A 5 -27.33 -17.96 3.20
CA ASN A 5 -26.99 -19.14 3.96
C ASN A 5 -26.32 -18.70 5.28
N PRO A 6 -26.79 -19.17 6.44
CA PRO A 6 -26.17 -18.84 7.73
C PRO A 6 -24.80 -19.50 7.93
N ILE A 7 -24.42 -20.43 7.04
CA ILE A 7 -23.18 -21.20 7.08
C ILE A 7 -22.66 -21.28 5.65
N GLU A 8 -21.42 -20.82 5.44
CA GLU A 8 -20.61 -21.02 4.23
C GLU A 8 -19.68 -22.21 4.45
N HIS A 9 -19.53 -23.08 3.45
CA HIS A 9 -18.65 -24.25 3.53
C HIS A 9 -17.27 -23.91 2.95
N GLY A 10 -16.28 -23.69 3.82
CA GLY A 10 -14.88 -23.41 3.48
C GLY A 10 -14.02 -23.19 4.73
N SER A 11 -12.71 -22.94 4.57
CA SER A 11 -11.86 -22.49 5.70
C SER A 11 -12.11 -21.00 5.95
N VAL A 12 -13.19 -20.70 6.65
CA VAL A 12 -13.55 -19.33 7.02
C VAL A 12 -13.04 -19.08 8.44
N ASP A 13 -12.00 -18.25 8.57
CA ASP A 13 -11.42 -17.91 9.88
C ASP A 13 -12.22 -16.82 10.61
N SER A 14 -12.91 -15.93 9.89
CA SER A 14 -13.84 -14.92 10.46
C SER A 14 -14.73 -14.28 9.39
N VAL A 15 -15.94 -13.85 9.77
CA VAL A 15 -16.89 -13.07 8.93
C VAL A 15 -17.51 -11.96 9.78
N ILE A 16 -17.60 -10.75 9.22
CA ILE A 16 -18.39 -9.65 9.77
C ILE A 16 -19.48 -9.26 8.77
N GLY A 17 -20.68 -8.99 9.27
CA GLY A 17 -21.81 -8.56 8.46
C GLY A 17 -22.55 -7.42 9.14
N PHE A 18 -23.00 -6.45 8.35
CA PHE A 18 -23.78 -5.31 8.81
C PHE A 18 -25.14 -5.32 8.12
N THR A 19 -26.21 -5.10 8.89
CA THR A 19 -27.58 -4.95 8.36
C THR A 19 -28.05 -3.55 8.70
N CYS A 20 -28.43 -2.78 7.68
CA CYS A 20 -28.95 -1.42 7.85
C CYS A 20 -30.33 -1.29 7.22
N GLU A 21 -31.19 -0.47 7.82
CA GLU A 21 -32.52 -0.13 7.32
C GLU A 21 -32.57 1.37 7.02
N PHE A 22 -33.04 1.75 5.82
CA PHE A 22 -33.05 3.14 5.37
C PHE A 22 -34.42 3.56 4.84
N ASP A 23 -34.81 4.78 5.18
CA ASP A 23 -35.91 5.49 4.53
C ASP A 23 -35.52 6.00 3.14
N LYS A 24 -36.51 6.48 2.37
CA LYS A 24 -36.26 7.11 1.06
C LYS A 24 -35.29 8.29 1.23
N ASN A 25 -34.16 8.23 0.50
CA ASN A 25 -33.05 9.18 0.57
C ASN A 25 -32.24 9.18 1.89
N GLY A 26 -32.41 8.18 2.76
CA GLY A 26 -31.55 7.97 3.93
C GLY A 26 -30.20 7.35 3.56
N TYR A 27 -29.20 7.55 4.43
CA TYR A 27 -27.90 6.88 4.36
C TYR A 27 -27.41 6.53 5.79
N ASP A 28 -26.60 5.47 5.91
CA ASP A 28 -25.71 5.23 7.06
C ASP A 28 -24.27 5.39 6.61
N GLU A 29 -23.40 5.60 7.59
CA GLU A 29 -21.96 5.43 7.42
C GLU A 29 -21.45 4.36 8.39
N ILE A 30 -20.80 3.33 7.84
CA ILE A 30 -20.13 2.30 8.62
C ILE A 30 -18.64 2.43 8.37
N SER A 31 -17.89 2.72 9.43
CA SER A 31 -16.43 2.65 9.43
C SER A 31 -15.99 1.31 10.03
N TYR A 32 -15.11 0.60 9.32
CA TYR A 32 -14.43 -0.58 9.84
C TYR A 32 -12.92 -0.43 9.61
N TRP A 33 -12.12 -1.06 10.47
CA TRP A 33 -10.67 -1.09 10.33
C TRP A 33 -10.09 -2.45 10.76
N ILE A 34 -8.86 -2.69 10.33
CA ILE A 34 -8.07 -3.86 10.73
C ILE A 34 -6.79 -3.31 11.36
N ALA A 35 -6.54 -3.68 12.62
CA ALA A 35 -5.30 -3.38 13.31
C ALA A 35 -4.39 -4.61 13.31
N CYS A 36 -3.14 -4.44 12.86
CA CYS A 36 -2.14 -5.50 12.78
C CYS A 36 -0.94 -5.12 13.65
N GLY A 37 -0.56 -5.99 14.58
CA GLY A 37 0.56 -5.78 15.48
C GLY A 37 1.31 -7.09 15.77
N SER A 38 2.50 -6.97 16.34
CA SER A 38 3.34 -8.10 16.76
C SER A 38 2.87 -8.73 18.08
N SER A 39 1.93 -8.08 18.78
CA SER A 39 1.33 -8.55 20.02
C SER A 39 -0.10 -8.04 20.19
N ILE A 40 -0.90 -8.72 21.03
CA ILE A 40 -2.26 -8.27 21.35
C ILE A 40 -2.29 -6.88 22.00
N PRO A 41 -1.40 -6.52 22.95
CA PRO A 41 -1.35 -5.15 23.48
C PRO A 41 -1.13 -4.09 22.40
N GLU A 42 -0.22 -4.33 21.44
CA GLU A 42 0.03 -3.41 20.34
C GLU A 42 -1.22 -3.20 19.46
N VAL A 43 -1.98 -4.28 19.21
CA VAL A 43 -3.25 -4.19 18.47
C VAL A 43 -4.28 -3.35 19.23
N HIS A 44 -4.39 -3.50 20.55
CA HIS A 44 -5.27 -2.66 21.37
C HIS A 44 -4.84 -1.19 21.39
N ASP A 45 -3.54 -0.90 21.41
CA ASP A 45 -3.04 0.47 21.34
C ASP A 45 -3.35 1.11 19.98
N LEU A 46 -3.24 0.36 18.88
CA LEU A 46 -3.63 0.81 17.54
C LEU A 46 -5.14 1.06 17.43
N ASP A 47 -5.97 0.18 17.99
CA ASP A 47 -7.42 0.36 18.04
C ASP A 47 -7.80 1.62 18.84
N ALA A 48 -7.22 1.80 20.02
CA ALA A 48 -7.42 2.98 20.84
C ALA A 48 -6.93 4.26 20.15
N TYR A 49 -5.86 4.19 19.35
CA TYR A 49 -5.40 5.29 18.50
C TYR A 49 -6.45 5.67 17.45
N ILE A 50 -7.01 4.69 16.72
CA ILE A 50 -8.03 4.93 15.69
C ILE A 50 -9.30 5.51 16.30
N LEU A 51 -9.75 4.99 17.44
CA LEU A 51 -10.92 5.51 18.15
C LEU A 51 -10.72 6.96 18.63
N ARG A 52 -9.49 7.31 19.05
CA ARG A 52 -9.15 8.67 19.49
C ARG A 52 -9.04 9.66 18.33
N GLU A 53 -8.34 9.30 17.26
CA GLU A 53 -8.16 10.20 16.12
C GLU A 53 -9.39 10.23 15.20
N THR A 54 -10.20 9.17 15.18
CA THR A 54 -11.31 8.89 14.26
C THR A 54 -10.88 8.48 12.83
N PRO A 55 -11.62 7.56 12.17
CA PRO A 55 -11.30 7.13 10.81
C PRO A 55 -11.20 8.27 9.79
N LEU A 56 -12.13 9.23 9.83
CA LEU A 56 -12.15 10.37 8.91
C LEU A 56 -10.87 11.19 8.97
N ARG A 57 -10.43 11.55 10.18
CA ARG A 57 -9.19 12.33 10.38
C ARG A 57 -7.95 11.58 9.88
N LEU A 58 -7.92 10.26 10.03
CA LEU A 58 -6.81 9.43 9.54
C LEU A 58 -6.78 9.35 8.01
N ILE A 59 -7.94 9.33 7.35
CA ILE A 59 -8.06 9.41 5.89
C ILE A 59 -7.55 10.77 5.41
N GLU A 60 -8.03 11.87 5.99
CA GLU A 60 -7.59 13.23 5.66
C GLU A 60 -6.08 13.40 5.86
N SER A 61 -5.55 12.94 6.99
CA SER A 61 -4.12 12.98 7.26
C SER A 61 -3.29 12.16 6.26
N THR A 62 -3.84 11.07 5.72
CA THR A 62 -3.18 10.24 4.71
C THR A 62 -3.14 10.96 3.36
N ASP A 63 -4.24 11.61 2.98
CA ASP A 63 -4.31 12.41 1.76
C ASP A 63 -3.35 13.60 1.82
N ASP A 64 -3.33 14.33 2.94
CA ASP A 64 -2.42 15.46 3.17
C ASP A 64 -0.96 15.04 3.04
N TYR A 65 -0.60 13.89 3.62
CA TYR A 65 0.75 13.33 3.49
C TYR A 65 1.14 13.08 2.03
N TRP A 66 0.27 12.45 1.24
CA TRP A 66 0.58 12.14 -0.16
C TRP A 66 0.60 13.37 -1.05
N GLN A 67 -0.27 14.36 -0.80
CA GLN A 67 -0.19 15.65 -1.49
C GLN A 67 1.11 16.38 -1.17
N ALA A 68 1.51 16.41 0.09
CA ALA A 68 2.79 17.01 0.50
C ALA A 68 3.99 16.25 -0.10
N TRP A 69 3.94 14.92 -0.10
CA TRP A 69 4.99 14.08 -0.69
C TRP A 69 5.14 14.34 -2.19
N LEU A 70 4.04 14.35 -2.96
CA LEU A 70 4.06 14.65 -4.39
C LEU A 70 4.53 16.08 -4.71
N SER A 71 4.26 17.03 -3.81
CA SER A 71 4.62 18.44 -3.99
C SER A 71 6.05 18.76 -3.53
N LYS A 72 6.75 17.80 -2.90
CA LYS A 72 8.13 17.97 -2.42
C LYS A 72 9.09 18.31 -3.55
N VAL A 73 8.89 17.74 -4.73
CA VAL A 73 9.75 17.96 -5.90
C VAL A 73 9.06 18.92 -6.85
N ASP A 74 9.66 20.09 -7.05
CA ASP A 74 9.20 21.05 -8.05
C ASP A 74 9.62 20.60 -9.45
N ARG A 75 8.74 19.85 -10.11
CA ARG A 75 8.90 19.40 -11.49
C ARG A 75 7.81 20.02 -12.36
N ASP A 76 8.24 20.73 -13.39
CA ASP A 76 7.33 21.28 -14.39
C ASP A 76 6.70 20.16 -15.23
N LEU A 77 5.41 19.91 -14.99
CA LEU A 77 4.58 18.99 -15.77
C LEU A 77 3.66 19.72 -16.75
N SER A 78 3.75 21.05 -16.86
CA SER A 78 2.94 21.86 -17.78
C SER A 78 3.06 21.47 -19.26
N PRO A 79 4.17 20.89 -19.75
CA PRO A 79 4.23 20.37 -21.12
C PRO A 79 3.36 19.12 -21.36
N LEU A 80 2.89 18.46 -20.30
CA LEU A 80 2.09 17.23 -20.38
C LEU A 80 0.59 17.53 -20.32
N SER A 81 -0.21 16.73 -21.02
CA SER A 81 -1.67 16.79 -20.92
C SER A 81 -2.15 16.46 -19.48
N PRO A 82 -3.32 16.95 -19.04
CA PRO A 82 -3.84 16.65 -17.69
C PRO A 82 -3.88 15.16 -17.35
N LEU A 83 -4.21 14.32 -18.35
CA LEU A 83 -4.21 12.87 -18.21
C LEU A 83 -2.81 12.31 -17.90
N LEU A 84 -1.78 12.78 -18.60
CA LEU A 84 -0.40 12.35 -18.38
C LEU A 84 0.15 12.86 -17.05
N GLN A 85 -0.24 14.06 -16.62
CA GLN A 85 0.12 14.57 -15.29
C GLN A 85 -0.50 13.71 -14.18
N ALA A 86 -1.78 13.33 -14.31
CA ALA A 86 -2.44 12.43 -13.38
C ALA A 86 -1.79 11.03 -13.37
N LEU A 87 -1.46 10.50 -14.55
CA LEU A 87 -0.76 9.22 -14.68
C LEU A 87 0.62 9.27 -14.00
N TYR A 88 1.40 10.33 -14.23
CA TYR A 88 2.71 10.52 -13.60
C TYR A 88 2.62 10.50 -12.07
N ARG A 89 1.72 11.31 -11.49
CA ARG A 89 1.52 11.37 -10.03
C ARG A 89 1.06 10.03 -9.46
N ARG A 90 0.11 9.37 -10.13
CA ARG A 90 -0.36 8.04 -9.73
C ARG A 90 0.77 7.01 -9.78
N SER A 91 1.55 6.98 -10.86
CA SER A 91 2.70 6.08 -10.99
C SER A 91 3.74 6.29 -9.88
N LEU A 92 4.02 7.54 -9.50
CA LEU A 92 4.92 7.84 -8.38
C LEU A 92 4.40 7.29 -7.06
N ILE A 93 3.12 7.52 -6.74
CA ILE A 93 2.50 6.96 -5.53
C ILE A 93 2.55 5.44 -5.59
N THR A 94 2.15 4.83 -6.70
CA THR A 94 2.13 3.37 -6.88
C THR A 94 3.50 2.76 -6.59
N ILE A 95 4.57 3.25 -7.22
CA ILE A 95 5.90 2.68 -6.97
C ILE A 95 6.43 3.02 -5.57
N ARG A 96 6.03 4.15 -4.97
CA ARG A 96 6.41 4.49 -3.60
C ARG A 96 5.72 3.59 -2.57
N VAL A 97 4.46 3.20 -2.75
CA VAL A 97 3.78 2.29 -1.82
C VAL A 97 4.32 0.86 -1.89
N HIS A 98 4.96 0.47 -2.99
CA HIS A 98 5.66 -0.81 -3.11
C HIS A 98 7.06 -0.81 -2.45
N ALA A 99 7.54 0.35 -2.01
CA ALA A 99 8.80 0.49 -1.29
C ALA A 99 8.57 0.56 0.23
N ASP A 100 9.14 -0.38 0.98
CA ASP A 100 9.10 -0.35 2.43
C ASP A 100 10.05 0.71 3.01
N ASN A 101 10.00 0.90 4.33
CA ASN A 101 10.84 1.87 5.02
C ASN A 101 12.25 1.33 5.36
N ARG A 102 12.53 0.05 5.10
CA ARG A 102 13.81 -0.64 5.32
C ARG A 102 14.61 -0.87 4.03
N GLY A 103 14.08 -0.47 2.88
CA GLY A 103 14.71 -0.51 1.57
C GLY A 103 14.21 -1.62 0.64
N GLY A 104 13.34 -2.53 1.07
CA GLY A 104 12.73 -3.51 0.17
C GLY A 104 11.78 -2.83 -0.83
N ILE A 105 11.87 -3.18 -2.12
CA ILE A 105 10.91 -2.76 -3.15
C ILE A 105 10.34 -4.00 -3.80
N ILE A 106 9.04 -4.27 -3.59
CA ILE A 106 8.37 -5.42 -4.18
C ILE A 106 8.00 -5.18 -5.65
N ALA A 107 7.91 -6.24 -6.45
CA ALA A 107 7.58 -6.11 -7.86
C ALA A 107 6.10 -5.72 -8.10
N SER A 108 5.16 -6.30 -7.34
CA SER A 108 3.73 -5.96 -7.37
C SER A 108 3.01 -6.44 -6.11
N SER A 109 1.95 -5.74 -5.71
CA SER A 109 1.02 -6.13 -4.65
C SER A 109 -0.26 -6.80 -5.19
N ASP A 110 -0.25 -7.30 -6.43
CA ASP A 110 -1.39 -8.04 -7.00
C ASP A 110 -1.54 -9.44 -6.41
N THR A 111 -2.73 -9.99 -6.60
CA THR A 111 -3.15 -11.28 -6.05
C THR A 111 -3.49 -12.29 -7.14
N ASP A 112 -3.27 -11.97 -8.41
CA ASP A 112 -3.75 -12.76 -9.55
C ASP A 112 -3.16 -14.18 -9.53
N MET A 113 -1.91 -14.33 -9.07
CA MET A 113 -1.21 -15.62 -9.00
C MET A 113 -1.48 -16.40 -7.70
N LEU A 114 -2.21 -15.85 -6.71
CA LEU A 114 -2.56 -16.59 -5.48
C LEU A 114 -3.42 -17.83 -5.77
N HIS A 115 -4.18 -17.81 -6.87
CA HIS A 115 -4.98 -18.95 -7.32
C HIS A 115 -4.14 -20.08 -7.94
N HIS A 116 -2.90 -19.80 -8.36
CA HIS A 116 -2.03 -20.72 -9.09
C HIS A 116 -0.69 -20.90 -8.39
N GLY A 117 -0.68 -21.68 -7.31
CA GLY A 117 0.56 -22.15 -6.66
C GLY A 117 1.10 -21.25 -5.54
N ARG A 118 0.39 -20.16 -5.18
CA ARG A 118 0.79 -19.20 -4.14
C ARG A 118 2.12 -18.48 -4.44
N ASP A 119 2.56 -18.50 -5.70
CA ASP A 119 3.60 -17.59 -6.16
C ASP A 119 2.98 -16.19 -6.27
N THR A 120 3.71 -15.16 -5.85
CA THR A 120 3.21 -13.78 -5.81
C THR A 120 4.28 -12.85 -6.33
N TYR A 121 3.90 -11.67 -6.82
CA TYR A 121 4.87 -10.64 -7.18
C TYR A 121 5.29 -9.77 -5.98
N SER A 122 4.89 -10.16 -4.76
CA SER A 122 5.22 -9.44 -3.53
C SER A 122 6.63 -9.75 -2.99
N TYR A 123 7.54 -10.19 -3.87
CA TYR A 123 8.96 -10.35 -3.58
C TYR A 123 9.78 -9.17 -4.07
N VAL A 124 10.96 -8.99 -3.47
CA VAL A 124 11.96 -8.06 -4.00
C VAL A 124 12.74 -8.76 -5.10
N TRP A 125 12.47 -8.41 -6.35
CA TRP A 125 13.36 -8.75 -7.46
C TRP A 125 14.38 -7.63 -7.69
N PRO A 126 15.69 -7.92 -7.64
CA PRO A 126 16.72 -6.90 -7.82
C PRO A 126 16.57 -6.07 -9.10
N ARG A 127 16.14 -6.70 -10.20
CA ARG A 127 15.88 -6.04 -11.48
C ARG A 127 14.77 -4.99 -11.36
N ASP A 128 13.62 -5.42 -10.86
CA ASP A 128 12.41 -4.61 -10.74
C ASP A 128 12.63 -3.46 -9.74
N GLY A 129 13.20 -3.78 -8.57
CA GLY A 129 13.57 -2.79 -7.57
C GLY A 129 14.60 -1.77 -8.08
N ALA A 130 15.61 -2.18 -8.86
CA ALA A 130 16.59 -1.26 -9.44
C ALA A 130 15.96 -0.31 -10.48
N LEU A 131 15.02 -0.79 -11.30
CA LEU A 131 14.27 0.04 -12.25
C LEU A 131 13.41 1.08 -11.52
N ILE A 132 12.73 0.67 -10.45
CA ILE A 132 11.91 1.57 -9.62
C ILE A 132 12.80 2.60 -8.90
N ALA A 133 13.89 2.16 -8.27
CA ALA A 133 14.84 3.03 -7.58
C ALA A 133 15.40 4.10 -8.52
N ASN A 134 15.85 3.71 -9.72
CA ASN A 134 16.31 4.64 -10.75
C ASN A 134 15.19 5.61 -11.19
N SER A 135 13.95 5.14 -11.31
CA SER A 135 12.82 5.99 -11.67
C SER A 135 12.51 7.04 -10.60
N LEU A 136 12.56 6.65 -9.32
CA LEU A 136 12.37 7.54 -8.18
C LEU A 136 13.51 8.55 -8.03
N ASP A 137 14.76 8.13 -8.22
CA ASP A 137 15.92 9.01 -8.23
C ASP A 137 15.78 10.09 -9.33
N ARG A 138 15.51 9.67 -10.57
CA ARG A 138 15.22 10.59 -11.69
C ARG A 138 13.99 11.47 -11.45
N ALA A 139 13.04 10.99 -10.65
CA ALA A 139 11.86 11.73 -10.25
C ALA A 139 12.14 12.79 -9.15
N GLY A 140 13.33 12.78 -8.53
CA GLY A 140 13.70 13.71 -7.45
C GLY A 140 13.52 13.15 -6.04
N TYR A 141 13.40 11.83 -5.89
CA TYR A 141 13.23 11.12 -4.61
C TYR A 141 14.42 10.17 -4.33
N PRO A 142 15.64 10.70 -4.21
CA PRO A 142 16.86 9.89 -4.07
C PRO A 142 16.85 9.05 -2.78
N GLU A 143 16.14 9.50 -1.73
CA GLU A 143 16.12 8.80 -0.44
C GLU A 143 15.55 7.38 -0.53
N VAL A 144 14.65 7.11 -1.48
CA VAL A 144 14.10 5.77 -1.67
C VAL A 144 15.11 4.87 -2.37
N ALA A 145 15.82 5.41 -3.37
CA ALA A 145 16.85 4.69 -4.10
C ALA A 145 18.04 4.32 -3.19
N GLU A 146 18.48 5.26 -2.35
CA GLU A 146 19.57 5.03 -1.39
C GLU A 146 19.25 3.89 -0.42
N ARG A 147 18.04 3.88 0.15
CA ARG A 147 17.59 2.77 1.02
C ARG A 147 17.57 1.45 0.29
N PHE A 148 17.08 1.42 -0.96
CA PHE A 148 17.03 0.20 -1.75
C PHE A 148 18.42 -0.36 -2.04
N PHE A 149 19.36 0.44 -2.50
CA PHE A 149 20.71 -0.05 -2.77
C PHE A 149 21.45 -0.46 -1.49
N SER A 150 21.20 0.22 -0.37
CA SER A 150 21.72 -0.17 0.94
C SER A 150 21.18 -1.53 1.40
N PHE A 151 19.89 -1.79 1.17
CA PHE A 151 19.25 -3.07 1.43
C PHE A 151 19.80 -4.19 0.52
N ILE A 152 19.83 -3.97 -0.80
CA ILE A 152 20.32 -4.96 -1.77
C ILE A 152 21.78 -5.34 -1.53
N ALA A 153 22.62 -4.38 -1.13
CA ALA A 153 24.02 -4.67 -0.79
C ALA A 153 24.16 -5.68 0.36
N GLN A 154 23.21 -5.71 1.30
CA GLN A 154 23.16 -6.66 2.42
C GLN A 154 22.62 -8.03 2.00
N CYS A 155 21.83 -8.10 0.93
CA CYS A 155 21.28 -9.35 0.39
C CYS A 155 22.24 -10.10 -0.54
N ARG A 156 23.44 -9.58 -0.77
CA ARG A 156 24.42 -10.21 -1.67
C ARG A 156 24.92 -11.53 -1.08
N GLU A 157 24.87 -12.58 -1.88
CA GLU A 157 25.46 -13.87 -1.54
C GLU A 157 26.98 -13.78 -1.41
N PRO A 158 27.64 -14.66 -0.64
CA PRO A 158 29.10 -14.65 -0.48
C PRO A 158 29.88 -14.68 -1.79
N ALA A 159 29.34 -15.33 -2.83
CA ALA A 159 29.94 -15.39 -4.16
C ALA A 159 29.70 -14.14 -5.04
N GLY A 160 28.98 -13.13 -4.54
CA GLY A 160 28.86 -11.82 -5.18
C GLY A 160 27.62 -11.60 -6.04
N TYR A 161 26.71 -12.57 -6.12
CA TYR A 161 25.45 -12.45 -6.87
C TYR A 161 24.25 -12.18 -5.96
N LEU A 162 23.09 -11.87 -6.56
CA LEU A 162 21.80 -11.72 -5.90
C LEU A 162 20.89 -12.86 -6.35
N MET A 163 20.10 -13.42 -5.44
CA MET A 163 19.04 -14.40 -5.75
C MET A 163 17.71 -13.71 -6.01
#